data_AF-A0A812H1Y0-F1
#
_entry.id   AF-A0A812H1Y0-F1
#
_cell.length_a   1.000
_cell.length_b   1.000
_cell.length_c   1.000
_cell.angle_alpha   90.00
_cell.angle_beta   90.00
_cell.angle_gamma   90.00
#
_symmetry.space_group_name_H-M   'P 1'
#
loop_
_entity.id
_entity.type
_entity.pdbx_description
1 polymer ?
#
loop_
_entity_poly.entity_id
_entity_poly.type
_entity_poly.pdbx_seq_one_letter_code
_entity_poly.pdbx_strand_id
1 'polypeptide(L)'
;MLNESVRSGVPFDQLLPEAIGRMLDTLTRTFAFNWEEKQEAAICKLLEESTYSWHKFEEILARMNEKGEKELGEDTLFNNIQRLNAILDGPQQQEFNRWVTSLAEKNLAKEVGNVPFVPYKGQTFTQKQARVNQQYASIYGSSTPYLYV
;
A
#
# COMPACT_ATOMS: atom_id res chain seq x y z
N MET A 1 -14.19 15.33 -2.12
CA MET A 1 -14.49 14.07 -2.84
C MET A 1 -13.49 14.01 -3.98
N LEU A 2 -12.76 12.91 -4.14
CA LEU A 2 -11.96 12.70 -5.35
C LEU A 2 -12.95 12.30 -6.44
N ASN A 3 -13.42 13.30 -7.19
CA ASN A 3 -14.35 13.12 -8.27
C ASN A 3 -13.64 12.39 -9.41
N GLU A 4 -14.32 11.44 -10.05
CA GLU A 4 -13.82 10.69 -11.22
C GLU A 4 -13.44 11.59 -12.41
N SER A 5 -13.76 12.89 -12.34
CA SER A 5 -13.46 13.92 -13.33
C SER A 5 -12.01 14.43 -13.37
N VAL A 6 -11.07 13.82 -12.61
CA VAL A 6 -9.62 14.15 -12.66
C VAL A 6 -8.77 12.95 -13.11
N ARG A 7 -9.39 11.88 -13.62
CA ARG A 7 -8.65 10.81 -14.29
C ARG A 7 -8.41 11.26 -15.73
N SER A 8 -7.16 11.30 -16.19
CA SER A 8 -6.78 11.56 -17.59
C SER A 8 -7.27 10.48 -18.58
N GLY A 9 -8.32 9.74 -18.25
CA GLY A 9 -8.87 8.63 -19.03
C GLY A 9 -8.03 7.36 -19.03
N VAL A 10 -6.82 7.39 -18.46
CA VAL A 10 -5.89 6.25 -18.50
C VAL A 10 -6.15 5.29 -17.31
N PRO A 11 -6.42 4.00 -17.59
CA PRO A 11 -6.45 2.94 -16.59
C PRO A 11 -5.14 2.80 -15.78
N PHE A 12 -5.19 2.38 -14.52
CA PHE A 12 -3.99 2.34 -13.66
C PHE A 12 -2.96 1.28 -14.09
N ASP A 13 -3.42 0.19 -14.70
CA ASP A 13 -2.57 -0.86 -15.29
C ASP A 13 -1.71 -0.35 -16.47
N GLN A 14 -2.15 0.75 -17.11
CA GLN A 14 -1.43 1.42 -18.20
C GLN A 14 -0.47 2.51 -17.71
N LEU A 15 -0.49 2.86 -16.41
CA LEU A 15 0.48 3.81 -15.86
C LEU A 15 1.86 3.17 -15.75
N LEU A 16 2.87 4.02 -15.96
CA LEU A 16 4.27 3.67 -15.75
C LEU A 16 4.49 3.35 -14.26
N PRO A 17 5.30 2.33 -13.92
CA PRO A 17 5.65 2.00 -12.53
C PRO A 17 6.19 3.20 -11.74
N GLU A 18 6.88 4.14 -12.40
CA GLU A 18 7.35 5.40 -11.83
C GLU A 18 6.22 6.28 -11.29
N ALA A 19 5.17 6.48 -12.08
CA ALA A 19 4.03 7.28 -11.67
C ALA A 19 3.30 6.64 -10.49
N ILE A 20 3.11 5.32 -10.54
CA ILE A 20 2.44 4.56 -9.47
C ILE A 20 3.29 4.58 -8.18
N GLY A 21 4.59 4.32 -8.29
CA GLY A 21 5.52 4.32 -7.16
C GLY A 21 5.53 5.68 -6.44
N ARG A 22 5.61 6.78 -7.18
CA ARG A 22 5.54 8.13 -6.63
C ARG A 22 4.21 8.46 -5.96
N MET A 23 3.09 7.99 -6.54
CA MET A 23 1.77 8.14 -5.93
C MET A 23 1.69 7.36 -4.62
N LEU A 24 2.17 6.11 -4.58
CA LEU A 24 2.20 5.30 -3.36
C LEU A 24 3.10 5.92 -2.29
N ASP A 25 4.28 6.43 -2.65
CA ASP A 25 5.17 7.15 -1.73
C ASP A 25 4.43 8.31 -1.06
N THR A 26 3.81 9.16 -1.88
CA THR A 26 3.09 10.35 -1.40
C THR A 26 1.91 9.97 -0.52
N LEU A 27 1.10 9.00 -0.98
CA LEU A 27 -0.10 8.57 -0.25
C LEU A 27 0.27 7.87 1.07
N THR A 28 1.27 7.00 1.09
CA THR A 28 1.64 6.27 2.32
C THR A 28 2.26 7.23 3.33
N ARG A 29 3.20 8.08 2.89
CA ARG A 29 3.84 9.09 3.74
C ARG A 29 2.83 10.06 4.35
N THR A 30 1.93 10.63 3.55
CA THR A 30 0.95 11.59 4.09
C THR A 30 -0.16 10.92 4.91
N PHE A 31 -0.49 9.65 4.65
CA PHE A 31 -1.47 8.91 5.46
C PHE A 31 -0.98 8.73 6.90
N ALA A 32 0.30 8.44 7.10
CA ALA A 32 0.88 8.25 8.45
C ALA A 32 0.66 9.47 9.36
N PHE A 33 0.58 10.68 8.79
CA PHE A 33 0.30 11.91 9.52
C PHE A 33 -1.19 12.24 9.61
N ASN A 34 -1.93 12.09 8.50
CA ASN A 34 -3.27 12.65 8.38
C ASN A 34 -4.39 11.68 8.79
N TRP A 35 -4.14 10.36 8.75
CA TRP A 35 -5.14 9.32 9.04
C TRP A 35 -6.48 9.59 8.36
N GLU A 36 -6.47 9.71 7.03
CA GLU A 36 -7.68 10.05 6.25
C GLU A 36 -8.27 8.80 5.57
N GLU A 37 -9.57 8.56 5.80
CA GLU A 37 -10.26 7.34 5.35
C GLU A 37 -10.20 7.14 3.83
N LYS A 38 -10.40 8.20 3.04
CA LYS A 38 -10.39 8.09 1.57
C LYS A 38 -8.99 7.86 1.02
N GLN A 39 -7.96 8.30 1.72
CA GLN A 39 -6.58 8.07 1.38
C GLN A 39 -6.19 6.60 1.55
N GLU A 40 -6.64 5.93 2.61
CA GLU A 40 -6.48 4.47 2.72
C GLU A 40 -7.15 3.75 1.54
N ALA A 41 -8.38 4.13 1.21
CA ALA A 41 -9.09 3.56 0.07
C ALA A 41 -8.37 3.81 -1.26
N ALA A 42 -7.75 4.98 -1.42
CA ALA A 42 -6.96 5.32 -2.59
C ALA A 42 -5.68 4.46 -2.71
N ILE A 43 -4.99 4.20 -1.59
CA ILE A 43 -3.82 3.31 -1.55
C ILE A 43 -4.22 1.89 -1.98
N CYS A 44 -5.29 1.35 -1.38
CA CYS A 44 -5.80 0.03 -1.74
C CYS A 44 -6.15 -0.07 -3.23
N LYS A 45 -6.94 0.89 -3.73
CA LYS A 45 -7.38 0.93 -5.13
C LYS A 45 -6.20 1.05 -6.10
N LEU A 46 -5.20 1.87 -5.77
CA LEU A 46 -4.01 2.03 -6.58
C LEU A 46 -3.24 0.71 -6.68
N LEU A 47 -2.97 0.05 -5.54
CA LEU A 47 -2.31 -1.26 -5.51
C LEU A 47 -3.07 -2.34 -6.29
N GLU A 48 -4.39 -2.40 -6.11
CA GLU A 48 -5.27 -3.37 -6.77
C GLU A 48 -5.26 -3.22 -8.29
N GLU A 49 -5.48 -2.00 -8.79
CA GLU A 49 -5.61 -1.76 -10.23
C GLU A 49 -4.24 -1.71 -10.94
N SER A 50 -3.13 -1.46 -10.23
CA SER A 50 -1.81 -1.33 -10.83
C SER A 50 -0.95 -2.60 -10.81
N THR A 51 -1.35 -3.61 -10.01
CA THR A 51 -0.48 -4.74 -9.66
C THR A 51 -1.14 -6.07 -10.00
N TYR A 52 -0.68 -6.70 -11.08
CA TYR A 52 -1.20 -7.99 -11.57
C TYR A 52 -0.22 -9.15 -11.44
N SER A 53 1.04 -8.89 -11.09
CA SER A 53 2.08 -9.90 -10.88
C SER A 53 3.09 -9.42 -9.85
N TRP A 54 3.84 -10.36 -9.27
CA TRP A 54 4.96 -10.07 -8.37
C TRP A 54 5.99 -9.14 -9.03
N HIS A 55 6.37 -9.43 -10.27
CA HIS A 55 7.34 -8.60 -11.00
C HIS A 55 6.87 -7.14 -11.16
N LYS A 56 5.59 -6.91 -11.48
CA LYS A 56 5.04 -5.55 -11.57
C LYS A 56 5.04 -4.87 -10.21
N PHE A 57 4.76 -5.61 -9.13
CA PHE A 57 4.79 -5.10 -7.77
C PHE A 57 6.20 -4.66 -7.36
N GLU A 58 7.22 -5.50 -7.62
CA GLU A 58 8.62 -5.16 -7.37
C GLU A 58 9.04 -3.89 -8.12
N GLU A 59 8.66 -3.75 -9.39
CA GLU A 59 8.98 -2.55 -10.17
C GLU A 59 8.34 -1.27 -9.60
N ILE A 60 7.14 -1.38 -9.00
CA ILE A 60 6.47 -0.27 -8.32
C ILE A 60 7.19 0.04 -7.01
N LEU A 61 7.47 -0.97 -6.19
CA LEU A 61 8.16 -0.82 -4.90
C LEU A 61 9.56 -0.22 -5.08
N ALA A 62 10.31 -0.64 -6.09
CA ALA A 62 11.62 -0.08 -6.41
C ALA A 62 11.57 1.40 -6.80
N ARG A 63 10.38 1.95 -7.09
CA ARG A 63 10.15 3.35 -7.46
C ARG A 63 9.29 4.10 -6.45
N MET A 64 9.05 3.51 -5.27
CA MET A 64 8.26 4.13 -4.21
C MET A 64 9.12 5.14 -3.43
N ASN A 65 9.49 6.22 -4.11
CA ASN A 65 10.22 7.36 -3.56
C ASN A 65 9.70 8.66 -4.18
N GLU A 66 10.16 9.80 -3.66
CA GLU A 66 9.68 11.13 -4.04
C GLU A 66 9.80 11.42 -5.55
N LYS A 67 10.81 10.83 -6.20
CA LYS A 67 11.11 11.05 -7.62
C LYS A 67 10.49 10.00 -8.54
N GLY A 68 10.12 8.82 -8.03
CA GLY A 68 9.73 7.68 -8.85
C GLY A 68 10.91 6.97 -9.53
N GLU A 69 12.15 7.31 -9.16
CA GLU A 69 13.36 6.73 -9.74
C GLU A 69 13.54 5.29 -9.26
N LYS A 70 14.05 4.40 -10.11
CA LYS A 70 14.29 3.02 -9.71
C LYS A 70 15.51 2.95 -8.77
N GLU A 71 15.26 2.65 -7.51
CA GLU A 71 16.26 2.31 -6.52
C GLU A 71 16.52 0.79 -6.54
N LEU A 72 17.79 0.40 -6.45
CA LEU A 72 18.22 -1.00 -6.51
C LEU A 72 18.45 -1.55 -5.10
N GLY A 73 18.24 -2.85 -4.94
CA GLY A 73 18.53 -3.59 -3.71
C GLY A 73 17.29 -4.21 -3.08
N GLU A 74 17.47 -5.40 -2.49
CA GLU A 74 16.40 -6.11 -1.78
C GLU A 74 15.91 -5.32 -0.56
N ASP A 75 16.80 -4.60 0.11
CA ASP A 75 16.46 -3.73 1.24
C ASP A 75 15.43 -2.67 0.86
N THR A 76 15.53 -2.07 -0.34
CA THR A 76 14.57 -1.08 -0.84
C THR A 76 13.17 -1.68 -0.96
N LEU A 77 13.07 -2.88 -1.54
CA LEU A 77 11.79 -3.58 -1.70
C LEU A 77 11.19 -3.90 -0.33
N PHE A 78 12.00 -4.47 0.57
CA PHE A 78 11.57 -4.82 1.92
C PHE A 78 11.11 -3.59 2.70
N ASN A 79 11.89 -2.49 2.65
CA ASN A 79 11.54 -1.24 3.32
C ASN A 79 10.22 -0.66 2.81
N ASN A 80 9.99 -0.68 1.48
CA ASN A 80 8.73 -0.17 0.92
C ASN A 80 7.53 -1.09 1.21
N ILE A 81 7.74 -2.41 1.36
CA ILE A 81 6.72 -3.31 1.91
C ILE A 81 6.41 -2.98 3.38
N GLN A 82 7.45 -2.70 4.19
CA GLN A 82 7.27 -2.29 5.58
C GLN A 82 6.51 -0.96 5.70
N ARG A 83 6.80 0.01 4.83
CA ARG A 83 6.05 1.28 4.74
C ARG A 83 4.56 1.05 4.53
N LEU A 84 4.19 0.15 3.61
CA LEU A 84 2.79 -0.20 3.36
C LEU A 84 2.18 -0.95 4.55
N ASN A 85 2.88 -1.90 5.14
CA ASN A 85 2.41 -2.60 6.35
C ASN A 85 2.25 -1.67 7.55
N ALA A 86 3.04 -0.59 7.63
CA ALA A 86 3.06 0.31 8.77
C ALA A 86 1.78 1.12 8.95
N ILE A 87 1.03 1.28 7.88
CA ILE A 87 -0.27 1.95 7.93
C ILE A 87 -1.42 0.98 8.16
N LEU A 88 -1.20 -0.34 8.23
CA LEU A 88 -2.22 -1.38 8.35
C LEU A 88 -2.25 -1.96 9.76
N ASP A 89 -3.43 -2.33 10.27
CA ASP A 89 -3.54 -3.12 11.50
C ASP A 89 -3.44 -4.62 11.22
N GLY A 90 -3.26 -5.44 12.27
CA GLY A 90 -3.05 -6.89 12.14
C GLY A 90 -3.97 -7.60 11.12
N PRO A 91 -5.30 -7.42 11.16
CA PRO A 91 -6.18 -7.99 10.15
C PRO A 91 -5.86 -7.54 8.70
N GLN A 92 -5.67 -6.24 8.46
CA GLN A 92 -5.33 -5.74 7.13
C GLN A 92 -3.92 -6.18 6.68
N GLN A 93 -2.95 -6.30 7.59
CA GLN A 93 -1.63 -6.84 7.27
C GLN A 93 -1.71 -8.31 6.83
N GLN A 94 -2.59 -9.10 7.46
CA GLN A 94 -2.82 -10.49 7.03
C GLN A 94 -3.44 -10.56 5.63
N GLU A 95 -4.39 -9.67 5.32
CA GLU A 95 -4.96 -9.55 3.98
C GLU A 95 -3.89 -9.16 2.95
N PHE A 96 -3.11 -8.13 3.27
CA PHE A 96 -2.03 -7.64 2.43
C PHE A 96 -0.97 -8.70 2.15
N ASN A 97 -0.52 -9.42 3.18
CA ASN A 97 0.45 -10.49 3.01
C ASN A 97 -0.10 -11.63 2.15
N ARG A 98 -1.37 -12.03 2.32
CA ARG A 98 -2.02 -13.03 1.44
C ARG A 98 -2.09 -12.53 0.00
N TRP A 99 -2.44 -11.27 -0.20
CA TRP A 99 -2.46 -10.65 -1.53
C TRP A 99 -1.08 -10.68 -2.18
N VAL A 100 -0.03 -10.27 -1.45
CA VAL A 100 1.36 -10.33 -1.90
C VAL A 100 1.78 -11.76 -2.29
N THR A 101 1.48 -12.76 -1.45
CA THR A 101 1.73 -14.17 -1.78
C THR A 101 1.04 -14.58 -3.08
N SER A 102 -0.22 -14.15 -3.27
CA SER A 102 -0.95 -14.45 -4.50
C SER A 102 -0.32 -13.84 -5.76
N LEU A 103 0.39 -12.71 -5.64
CA LEU A 103 1.11 -12.10 -6.76
C LEU A 103 2.31 -12.96 -7.21
N ALA A 104 2.97 -13.65 -6.27
CA ALA A 104 4.08 -14.57 -6.55
C ALA A 104 3.60 -15.90 -7.13
N GLU A 105 2.41 -16.35 -6.73
CA GLU A 105 1.81 -17.62 -7.19
C GLU A 105 1.04 -17.49 -8.52
N LYS A 106 0.75 -16.27 -8.99
CA LYS A 106 0.04 -15.98 -10.24
C LYS A 106 0.87 -16.29 -11.50
N ASN A 107 1.14 -17.59 -11.67
CA ASN A 107 1.28 -18.30 -12.93
C ASN A 107 0.38 -19.55 -12.99
N LEU A 108 -0.39 -19.88 -11.93
CA LEU A 108 -1.09 -21.19 -11.82
C LEU A 108 -2.59 -21.19 -11.48
N ALA A 109 -3.27 -20.06 -11.25
CA ALA A 109 -4.72 -20.10 -11.08
C ALA A 109 -5.41 -18.82 -11.58
N LYS A 110 -6.29 -18.99 -12.57
CA LYS A 110 -7.46 -18.12 -12.77
C LYS A 110 -8.31 -18.21 -11.50
N GLU A 111 -8.87 -17.08 -11.06
CA GLU A 111 -9.71 -16.90 -9.86
C GLU A 111 -8.86 -16.78 -8.57
N VAL A 112 -8.74 -15.62 -7.91
CA VAL A 112 -9.79 -14.79 -7.29
C VAL A 112 -9.36 -13.30 -7.33
N GLY A 113 -10.36 -12.40 -7.39
CA GLY A 113 -10.18 -10.97 -7.14
C GLY A 113 -9.73 -10.70 -5.71
N ASN A 114 -8.43 -10.88 -5.44
CA ASN A 114 -7.85 -10.50 -4.17
C ASN A 114 -7.58 -9.00 -4.20
N VAL A 115 -8.40 -8.26 -3.46
CA VAL A 115 -8.07 -6.90 -3.03
C VAL A 115 -6.84 -6.94 -2.11
N PRO A 116 -5.95 -5.93 -2.14
CA PRO A 116 -4.79 -5.86 -1.25
C PRO A 116 -5.18 -5.97 0.22
N PHE A 117 -6.22 -5.26 0.62
CA PHE A 117 -6.85 -5.30 1.93
C PHE A 117 -8.23 -4.65 1.83
N VAL A 118 -9.07 -4.75 2.86
CA VAL A 118 -10.34 -4.02 2.90
C VAL A 118 -10.14 -2.70 3.64
N PRO A 119 -10.25 -1.52 2.97
CA PRO A 119 -10.18 -0.23 3.64
C PRO A 119 -11.29 -0.10 4.69
N TYR A 120 -10.95 0.36 5.89
CA TYR A 120 -11.96 0.57 6.91
C TYR A 120 -12.73 1.87 6.67
N LYS A 121 -13.93 1.94 7.26
CA LYS A 121 -14.78 3.12 7.21
C LYS A 121 -15.41 3.41 8.56
N GLY A 122 -15.74 4.68 8.80
CA GLY A 122 -16.46 5.12 9.98
C GLY A 122 -15.76 4.70 11.28
N GLN A 123 -16.52 4.10 12.21
CA GLN A 123 -16.02 3.75 13.54
C GLN A 123 -14.84 2.77 13.50
N THR A 124 -14.84 1.81 12.58
CA THR A 124 -13.74 0.83 12.43
C THR A 124 -12.44 1.53 12.03
N PHE A 125 -12.52 2.56 11.18
CA PHE A 125 -11.40 3.38 10.78
C PHE A 125 -10.89 4.24 11.95
N THR A 126 -11.79 4.89 12.70
CA THR A 126 -11.41 5.69 13.88
C THR A 126 -10.63 4.87 14.91
N GLN A 127 -10.99 3.60 15.11
CA GLN A 127 -10.29 2.71 16.04
C GLN A 127 -8.97 2.16 15.47
N LYS A 128 -8.79 2.19 14.14
CA LYS A 128 -7.63 1.61 13.47
C LYS A 128 -6.32 2.24 13.94
N GLN A 129 -6.27 3.56 14.04
CA GLN A 129 -5.07 4.27 14.48
C GLN A 129 -4.57 3.78 15.84
N ALA A 130 -5.49 3.60 16.79
CA ALA A 130 -5.15 3.06 18.11
C ALA A 130 -4.61 1.63 18.02
N ARG A 131 -5.20 0.78 17.18
CA ARG A 131 -4.73 -0.61 16.96
C ARG A 131 -3.34 -0.65 16.34
N VAL A 132 -3.08 0.18 15.33
CA VAL A 132 -1.74 0.31 14.73
C VAL A 132 -0.72 0.77 15.76
N ASN A 133 -1.01 1.82 16.54
CA ASN A 133 -0.09 2.32 17.55
C ASN A 133 0.21 1.29 18.65
N GLN A 134 -0.81 0.53 19.09
CA GLN A 134 -0.64 -0.57 20.05
C GLN A 134 0.23 -1.69 19.49
N GLN A 135 0.01 -2.06 18.24
CA GLN A 135 0.82 -3.06 17.56
C GLN A 135 2.30 -2.64 17.53
N TYR A 136 2.59 -1.41 17.10
CA TYR A 136 3.95 -0.89 17.05
C TYR A 136 4.60 -0.87 18.44
N ALA A 137 3.85 -0.45 19.47
CA ALA A 137 4.36 -0.43 20.84
C ALA A 137 4.74 -1.82 21.33
N SER A 138 3.97 -2.85 20.95
CA SER A 138 4.22 -4.23 21.35
C SER A 138 5.44 -4.86 20.65
N ILE A 139 5.72 -4.50 19.39
CA ILE A 139 6.77 -5.13 18.59
C ILE A 139 8.10 -4.38 18.71
N TYR A 140 8.05 -3.05 18.70
CA TYR A 140 9.24 -2.19 18.57
C TYR A 140 9.52 -1.35 19.82
N GLY A 141 8.64 -1.38 20.82
CA GLY A 141 8.73 -0.49 21.99
C GLY A 141 8.47 0.98 21.67
N SER A 142 8.07 1.31 20.43
CA SER A 142 7.66 2.64 20.00
C SER A 142 6.18 2.63 19.62
N SER A 143 5.41 3.63 20.03
CA SER A 143 3.97 3.69 19.76
C SER A 143 3.62 4.27 18.39
N THR A 144 4.61 4.49 17.50
CA THR A 144 4.38 5.15 16.22
C THR A 144 5.09 4.47 15.04
N PRO A 145 4.42 4.34 13.89
CA PRO A 145 5.03 3.82 12.67
C PRO A 145 6.01 4.79 12.01
N TYR A 146 6.12 6.04 12.48
CA TYR A 146 6.90 7.13 11.87
C TYR A 146 8.38 6.80 11.62
N LEU A 147 8.94 5.82 12.32
CA LEU A 147 10.30 5.32 12.06
C LEU A 147 10.45 4.65 10.68
N TYR A 148 9.33 4.38 10.00
CA TYR A 148 9.27 3.57 8.79
C TYR A 148 8.42 4.18 7.68
N VAL A 149 8.05 5.48 7.69
CA VAL A 149 7.20 6.09 6.62
C VAL A 149 7.77 7.37 6.04
#